data_AF-A0A8E2DVA6-F1
#
_entry.id   AF-A0A8E2DVA6-F1
#
_cell.length_a   1.000
_cell.length_b   1.000
_cell.length_c   1.000
_cell.angle_alpha   90.00
_cell.angle_beta   90.00
_cell.angle_gamma   90.00
#
_symmetry.space_group_name_H-M   'P 1'
#
loop_
_entity.id
_entity.type
_entity.pdbx_description
1 polymer ?
#
loop_
_entity_poly.entity_id
_entity_poly.type
_entity_poly.pdbx_seq_one_letter_code
_entity_poly.pdbx_strand_id
1 'polypeptide(L)' 'MDAAVTPPLRIQTSNSTPISSQLARAHLKNFIGDFEQRGAATSGGDSTVIAQLRKVADALREERDIVNKTVEAS' A
#
# COMPACT_ATOMS: atom_id res chain seq x y z
N MET A 1 -24.16 31.90 -8.49
CA MET A 1 -23.86 31.67 -7.07
C MET A 1 -22.45 31.10 -7.04
N ASP A 2 -21.45 31.91 -6.70
CA ASP A 2 -20.05 31.45 -6.61
C ASP A 2 -19.94 30.52 -5.41
N ALA A 3 -19.69 29.23 -5.67
CA ALA A 3 -19.37 28.30 -4.61
C ALA A 3 -18.08 28.81 -3.93
N ALA A 4 -18.12 29.06 -2.62
CA ALA A 4 -16.90 29.34 -1.87
C ALA A 4 -15.95 28.14 -2.05
N VAL A 5 -14.90 28.33 -2.86
CA VAL A 5 -13.91 27.29 -3.15
C VAL A 5 -13.02 27.16 -1.92
N THR A 6 -13.46 26.36 -0.95
CA THR A 6 -12.61 26.00 0.19
C THR A 6 -11.43 25.21 -0.38
N PRO A 7 -10.19 25.72 -0.27
CA PRO A 7 -9.04 25.01 -0.82
C PRO A 7 -8.89 23.64 -0.13
N PRO A 8 -8.45 22.60 -0.86
CA PRO A 8 -8.24 21.29 -0.25
C PRO A 8 -7.16 21.36 0.83
N LEU A 9 -7.25 20.43 1.79
CA LEU A 9 -6.29 20.30 2.86
C LEU A 9 -4.87 20.11 2.30
N ARG A 10 -3.92 20.92 2.79
CA ARG A 10 -2.51 20.80 2.41
C ARG A 10 -1.78 19.89 3.39
N ILE A 11 -1.21 18.80 2.89
CA ILE A 11 -0.38 17.87 3.66
C ILE A 11 1.09 18.22 3.40
N GLN A 12 1.88 18.39 4.48
CA GLN A 12 3.33 18.59 4.41
C GLN A 12 4.06 17.38 5.00
N THR A 13 5.15 16.97 4.36
CA THR A 13 5.99 15.85 4.84
C THR A 13 6.83 16.29 6.04
N SER A 14 6.78 15.54 7.14
CA SER A 14 7.61 15.79 8.31
C SER A 14 8.95 15.04 8.26
N ASN A 15 8.93 13.79 7.80
CA ASN A 15 10.11 12.96 7.58
C ASN A 15 9.82 11.82 6.58
N SER A 16 10.86 11.11 6.16
CA SER A 16 10.75 9.89 5.36
C SER A 16 11.89 8.94 5.72
N THR A 17 11.54 7.71 6.11
CA THR A 17 12.50 6.66 6.45
C THR A 17 12.22 5.44 5.58
N PRO A 18 13.20 4.95 4.80
CA PRO A 18 13.06 3.73 4.01
C PRO A 18 12.79 2.51 4.89
N ILE A 19 12.05 1.54 4.36
CA ILE A 19 11.77 0.25 5.01
C ILE A 19 12.15 -0.91 4.08
N SER A 20 12.38 -2.10 4.65
CA SER A 20 12.67 -3.30 3.87
C SER A 20 11.43 -3.83 3.13
N SER A 21 11.63 -4.54 2.02
CA SER A 21 10.54 -5.15 1.24
C SER A 21 9.70 -6.12 2.08
N GLN A 22 10.32 -6.81 3.05
CA GLN A 22 9.61 -7.67 4.00
C GLN A 22 8.64 -6.87 4.88
N LEU A 23 9.11 -5.74 5.45
CA LEU A 23 8.29 -4.90 6.32
C LEU A 23 7.17 -4.22 5.52
N ALA A 24 7.48 -3.72 4.33
CA ALA A 24 6.50 -3.14 3.41
C ALA A 24 5.38 -4.14 3.06
N ARG A 25 5.75 -5.39 2.74
CA ARG A 25 4.78 -6.45 2.44
C ARG A 25 3.90 -6.78 3.64
N ALA A 26 4.44 -6.81 4.85
CA ALA A 26 3.66 -7.04 6.07
C ALA A 26 2.64 -5.91 6.30
N HIS A 27 3.05 -4.65 6.14
CA HIS A 27 2.15 -3.49 6.26
C HIS A 27 1.01 -3.54 5.24
N LEU A 28 1.31 -3.87 3.98
CA LEU A 28 0.29 -3.98 2.93
C LEU A 28 -0.75 -5.08 3.25
N LYS A 29 -0.31 -6.25 3.72
CA LYS A 29 -1.22 -7.34 4.09
C LYS A 29 -2.16 -6.94 5.23
N ASN A 30 -1.62 -6.30 6.26
CA ASN A 30 -2.43 -5.83 7.39
C ASN A 30 -3.43 -4.77 6.92
N PHE A 31 -2.99 -3.79 6.13
CA PHE A 31 -3.86 -2.75 5.59
C PHE A 31 -5.00 -3.34 4.74
N ILE A 32 -4.70 -4.29 3.84
CA ILE A 32 -5.72 -4.93 3.00
C ILE A 32 -6.76 -5.65 3.88
N GLY A 33 -6.33 -6.39 4.89
CA GLY A 33 -7.23 -7.07 5.82
C GLY A 33 -8.16 -6.09 6.54
N ASP A 34 -7.61 -5.02 7.11
CA ASP A 34 -8.40 -3.98 7.79
C ASP A 34 -9.32 -3.24 6.83
N PHE A 35 -8.85 -2.98 5.60
CA PHE A 35 -9.60 -2.24 4.58
C PHE A 35 -10.77 -3.06 4.04
N GLU A 36 -10.58 -4.36 3.80
CA GLU A 36 -11.65 -5.28 3.39
C GLU A 36 -12.73 -5.40 4.48
N GLN A 37 -12.34 -5.45 5.76
CA GLN A 37 -13.28 -5.45 6.88
C GLN A 37 -14.12 -4.16 6.95
N ARG A 38 -13.52 -3.00 6.65
CA ARG A 38 -14.25 -1.71 6.56
C ARG A 38 -15.10 -1.59 5.30
N GLY A 39 -14.64 -2.17 4.18
CA GLY A 39 -15.31 -2.13 2.88
C GLY A 39 -16.66 -2.84 2.87
N ALA A 40 -16.85 -3.87 3.71
CA ALA A 40 -18.15 -4.52 3.89
C ALA A 40 -19.25 -3.58 4.43
N ALA A 41 -18.88 -2.47 5.10
CA ALA A 41 -19.80 -1.49 5.65
C ALA A 41 -20.05 -0.28 4.72
N THR A 42 -19.26 -0.10 3.67
CA THR A 42 -19.36 1.06 2.76
C THR A 42 -19.65 0.55 1.35
N SER A 43 -20.93 0.57 0.98
CA SER A 43 -21.46 0.11 -0.30
C SER A 43 -20.68 0.70 -1.48
N GLY A 44 -19.88 -0.14 -2.16
CA GLY A 44 -19.17 0.24 -3.40
C GLY A 44 -17.63 0.34 -3.31
N GLY A 45 -16.99 -0.25 -2.29
CA GLY A 45 -15.55 -0.15 -2.07
C GLY A 45 -14.66 -0.51 -3.29
N ASP A 46 -13.62 0.30 -3.50
CA ASP A 46 -12.61 0.24 -4.56
C ASP A 46 -11.89 -1.11 -4.69
N SER A 47 -12.57 -2.11 -5.26
CA SER A 47 -12.00 -3.44 -5.54
C SER A 47 -10.73 -3.36 -6.40
N THR A 48 -10.64 -2.34 -7.25
CA THR A 48 -9.45 -2.04 -8.05
C THR A 48 -8.26 -1.68 -7.17
N VAL A 49 -8.44 -0.87 -6.11
CA VAL A 49 -7.34 -0.48 -5.21
C VAL A 49 -6.81 -1.71 -4.48
N ILE A 50 -7.68 -2.57 -3.97
CA ILE A 50 -7.28 -3.84 -3.34
C ILE A 50 -6.49 -4.71 -4.32
N ALA A 51 -6.98 -4.85 -5.56
CA ALA A 51 -6.29 -5.64 -6.58
C ALA A 51 -4.87 -5.12 -6.88
N GLN A 52 -4.69 -3.79 -6.93
CA GLN A 52 -3.36 -3.20 -7.14
C GLN A 52 -2.45 -3.39 -5.92
N LEU A 53 -2.95 -3.20 -4.70
CA LEU A 53 -2.17 -3.41 -3.49
C LEU A 53 -1.72 -4.87 -3.32
N ARG A 54 -2.56 -5.84 -3.73
CA ARG A 54 -2.19 -7.26 -3.79
C ARG A 54 -1.04 -7.51 -4.77
N LYS A 55 -1.07 -6.93 -5.98
CA LYS A 55 0.02 -7.04 -6.96
C LYS A 55 1.34 -6.48 -6.41
N VAL A 56 1.30 -5.36 -5.68
CA VAL A 56 2.50 -4.81 -5.03
C VAL A 56 3.04 -5.75 -3.95
N ALA A 57 2.16 -6.34 -3.13
CA ALA A 57 2.57 -7.30 -2.11
C ALA A 57 3.21 -8.57 -2.70
N ASP A 58 2.78 -8.97 -3.90
CA ASP A 58 3.39 -10.08 -4.64
C ASP A 58 4.74 -9.68 -5.24
N ALA A 59 4.86 -8.50 -5.85
CA ALA A 59 6.13 -7.98 -6.37
C ALA A 59 7.20 -7.85 -5.27
N LEU A 60 6.83 -7.37 -4.07
CA LEU A 60 7.75 -7.28 -2.92
C LEU A 60 8.21 -8.66 -2.42
N ARG A 61 7.41 -9.71 -2.61
CA ARG A 61 7.86 -11.08 -2.34
C ARG A 61 8.88 -11.53 -3.37
N GLU A 62 8.60 -11.31 -4.65
CA GLU A 62 9.48 -11.71 -5.74
C GLU A 62 10.83 -11.03 -5.66
N GLU A 63 10.86 -9.73 -5.36
CA GLU A 63 12.10 -8.98 -5.12
C GLU A 63 12.96 -9.64 -4.03
N ARG A 64 12.34 -9.99 -2.90
CA ARG A 64 13.04 -10.70 -1.81
C ARG A 64 13.59 -12.05 -2.28
N ASP A 65 12.80 -12.81 -3.02
CA ASP A 65 13.20 -14.15 -3.48
C ASP A 65 14.35 -14.07 -4.48
N ILE A 66 14.37 -13.04 -5.33
CA ILE A 66 15.51 -12.73 -6.22
C ILE A 66 16.75 -12.38 -5.42
N VAL A 67 16.64 -11.47 -4.43
CA VAL A 67 17.77 -11.07 -3.58
C VAL A 67 18.38 -12.29 -2.88
N ASN A 68 17.54 -13.16 -2.29
CA ASN A 68 18.01 -14.37 -1.63
C ASN A 68 18.72 -15.32 -2.60
N LYS A 69 18.18 -15.49 -3.81
CA LYS A 69 18.80 -16.34 -4.84
C LYS A 69 20.15 -15.80 -5.31
N THR A 70 20.31 -14.48 -5.40
CA THR A 70 21.58 -13.86 -5.77
C THR A 70 22.64 -14.04 -4.68
N VAL A 71 22.25 -13.97 -3.41
CA VAL A 71 23.15 -14.19 -2.27
C VAL A 71 23.65 -15.64 -2.22
N GLU A 72 22.79 -16.63 -2.48
CA GLU A 72 23.16 -18.05 -2.46
C GLU A 72 24.05 -18.47 -3.64
N ALA A 73 24.07 -17.68 -4.73
CA ALA A 73 24.85 -17.96 -5.94
C ALA A 73 26.23 -17.28 -5.98
N SER A 74 26.56 -16.47 -4.97
CA SER A 74 27.82 -15.70 -4.84
C SER A 74 28.74 -16.32 -3.79
#